data_AF-A0A8I1KG54-F1
#
_entry.id   AF-A0A8I1KG54-F1
#
_cell.length_a   1.000
_cell.length_b   1.000
_cell.length_c   1.000
_cell.angle_alpha   90.00
_cell.angle_beta   90.00
_cell.angle_gamma   90.00
#
_symmetry.space_group_name_H-M   'P 1'
#
loop_
_entity.id
_entity.type
_entity.pdbx_description
1 polymer ?
#
loop_
_entity_poly.entity_id
_entity_poly.type
_entity_poly.pdbx_seq_one_letter_code
_entity_poly.pdbx_strand_id
1 'polypeptide(L)'
;MPGAFAHLSVANVARELKGLKNLNIDSKVKAQLGSHLELIELGSVSPDYPYLTLKLFGRNEQTEWADYMHLGETKRIVKALIEKTKALSDENKLFVFPWLAGYISHVIADVTIHPVVECRVGPYAGNEKAHRICEMNQDTYIWFERTGLGEPGYCERISENLTKYDVDEKFNPTIQKVWSAALRDAYPEEFEQSPPNIESWHDGFRNITGTAEETHKLFEWARHVAVDSGSGYPLREEVDFTYIHNLETPVSNKDYDEIFDLAVDNVRTYWEFLAAAVFDDGDTSMFKHWNLDNGVDRDSGKQTLWENIP
;
A
#
# COMPACT_ATOMS: atom_id res chain seq x y z
N MET A 1 -8.17 -2.53 8.04
CA MET A 1 -7.22 -1.75 7.27
C MET A 1 -7.26 -0.28 7.67
N PRO A 2 -6.86 0.05 8.91
CA PRO A 2 -6.00 1.22 9.05
C PRO A 2 -4.64 0.95 8.39
N GLY A 3 -3.84 1.98 8.15
CA GLY A 3 -2.60 1.90 7.37
C GLY A 3 -2.70 2.58 6.01
N ALA A 4 -3.91 2.79 5.47
CA ALA A 4 -4.12 3.43 4.17
C ALA A 4 -3.47 4.82 4.09
N PHE A 5 -3.51 5.60 5.18
CA PHE A 5 -2.87 6.91 5.23
C PHE A 5 -1.35 6.82 5.30
N ALA A 6 -0.80 5.85 6.03
CA ALA A 6 0.63 5.54 6.00
C ALA A 6 1.07 5.12 4.59
N HIS A 7 0.36 4.23 3.88
CA HIS A 7 0.74 3.81 2.52
C HIS A 7 0.75 5.00 1.54
N LEU A 8 -0.31 5.82 1.55
CA LEU A 8 -0.38 7.03 0.73
C LEU A 8 0.74 8.00 1.08
N SER A 9 1.02 8.20 2.38
CA SER A 9 2.06 9.12 2.85
C SER A 9 3.46 8.65 2.46
N VAL A 10 3.79 7.36 2.69
CA VAL A 10 5.08 6.77 2.29
C VAL A 10 5.29 6.93 0.79
N ALA A 11 4.29 6.57 -0.02
CA ALA A 11 4.34 6.68 -1.47
C ALA A 11 4.54 8.13 -1.96
N ASN A 12 3.84 9.08 -1.34
CA ASN A 12 3.91 10.49 -1.70
C ASN A 12 5.24 11.14 -1.29
N VAL A 13 5.79 10.79 -0.12
CA VAL A 13 7.10 11.27 0.31
C VAL A 13 8.22 10.61 -0.50
N ALA A 14 8.10 9.32 -0.85
CA ALA A 14 9.08 8.61 -1.65
C ALA A 14 9.31 9.25 -3.03
N ARG A 15 8.24 9.72 -3.68
CA ARG A 15 8.28 10.37 -5.01
C ARG A 15 8.61 11.86 -5.01
N GLU A 16 8.80 12.49 -3.86
CA GLU A 16 9.20 13.90 -3.84
C GLU A 16 10.44 14.14 -4.70
N LEU A 17 10.53 15.32 -5.32
CA LEU A 17 11.58 15.65 -6.30
C LEU A 17 13.00 15.39 -5.75
N LYS A 18 13.24 15.68 -4.47
CA LYS A 18 14.52 15.42 -3.81
C LYS A 18 14.84 13.91 -3.77
N GLY A 19 13.84 13.08 -3.48
CA GLY A 19 13.95 11.63 -3.49
C GLY A 19 14.24 11.08 -4.89
N LEU A 20 13.39 11.42 -5.86
CA LEU A 20 13.52 10.90 -7.24
C LEU A 20 14.85 11.27 -7.91
N LYS A 21 15.41 12.45 -7.61
CA LYS A 21 16.70 12.88 -8.18
C LYS A 21 17.81 11.89 -7.88
N ASN A 22 17.83 11.33 -6.68
CA ASN A 22 18.89 10.45 -6.19
C ASN A 22 18.76 9.00 -6.67
N LEU A 23 17.60 8.60 -7.22
CA LEU A 23 17.39 7.23 -7.66
C LEU A 23 18.29 6.87 -8.87
N ASN A 24 18.85 5.68 -8.90
CA ASN A 24 19.60 5.16 -10.03
C ASN A 24 18.68 4.49 -11.08
N ILE A 25 17.77 5.28 -11.66
CA ILE A 25 16.81 4.84 -12.69
C ILE A 25 16.79 5.81 -13.88
N ASP A 26 16.34 5.33 -15.05
CA ASP A 26 16.24 6.14 -16.26
C ASP A 26 15.40 7.41 -16.05
N SER A 27 15.83 8.50 -16.69
CA SER A 27 15.19 9.82 -16.57
C SER A 27 13.71 9.84 -16.96
N LYS A 28 13.29 9.04 -17.96
CA LYS A 28 11.88 8.94 -18.36
C LYS A 28 11.07 8.25 -17.28
N VAL A 29 11.63 7.23 -16.64
CA VAL A 29 10.99 6.52 -15.51
C VAL A 29 10.84 7.47 -14.31
N LYS A 30 11.89 8.24 -13.98
CA LYS A 30 11.78 9.31 -12.96
C LYS A 30 10.68 10.32 -13.29
N ALA A 31 10.59 10.74 -14.55
CA ALA A 31 9.56 11.68 -14.99
C ALA A 31 8.15 11.09 -14.84
N GLN A 32 7.96 9.80 -15.11
CA GLN A 32 6.69 9.10 -14.87
C GLN A 32 6.34 9.08 -13.38
N LEU A 33 7.27 8.67 -12.52
CA LEU A 33 7.05 8.67 -11.06
C LEU A 33 6.73 10.08 -10.51
N GLY A 34 7.40 11.11 -11.02
CA GLY A 34 7.19 12.49 -10.62
C GLY A 34 5.88 13.10 -11.12
N SER A 35 5.34 12.63 -12.25
CA SER A 35 4.17 13.25 -12.91
C SER A 35 2.85 12.53 -12.65
N HIS A 36 2.87 11.29 -12.15
CA HIS A 36 1.69 10.46 -11.96
C HIS A 36 1.49 10.07 -10.50
N LEU A 37 1.11 11.04 -9.66
CA LEU A 37 0.83 10.79 -8.24
C LEU A 37 -0.32 9.80 -8.09
N GLU A 38 -1.29 9.99 -8.94
CA GLU A 38 -2.60 9.36 -8.88
C GLU A 38 -2.50 7.87 -9.14
N LEU A 39 -1.61 7.47 -10.04
CA LEU A 39 -1.30 6.06 -10.28
C LEU A 39 -0.52 5.45 -9.11
N ILE A 40 0.45 6.17 -8.53
CA ILE A 40 1.22 5.68 -7.38
C ILE A 40 0.31 5.51 -6.16
N GLU A 41 -0.54 6.50 -5.88
CA GLU A 41 -1.54 6.41 -4.80
C GLU A 41 -2.48 5.24 -5.06
N LEU A 42 -2.99 5.08 -6.29
CA LEU A 42 -3.84 3.96 -6.67
C LEU A 42 -3.17 2.61 -6.42
N GLY A 43 -1.92 2.48 -6.83
CA GLY A 43 -1.12 1.28 -6.55
C GLY A 43 -0.95 1.01 -5.07
N SER A 44 -0.69 2.06 -4.27
CA SER A 44 -0.39 1.94 -2.83
C SER A 44 -1.57 1.49 -1.97
N VAL A 45 -2.80 1.56 -2.50
CA VAL A 45 -4.00 1.05 -1.83
C VAL A 45 -4.60 -0.17 -2.53
N SER A 46 -4.06 -0.57 -3.69
CA SER A 46 -4.61 -1.69 -4.49
C SER A 46 -4.56 -3.04 -3.79
N PRO A 47 -3.50 -3.46 -3.06
CA PRO A 47 -3.49 -4.74 -2.34
C PRO A 47 -4.66 -4.91 -1.36
N ASP A 48 -5.16 -3.77 -0.90
CA ASP A 48 -6.13 -3.60 0.17
C ASP A 48 -7.58 -3.49 -0.33
N TYR A 49 -7.77 -3.17 -1.61
CA TYR A 49 -9.07 -3.08 -2.28
C TYR A 49 -10.04 -4.23 -1.97
N PRO A 50 -9.63 -5.52 -1.94
CA PRO A 50 -10.58 -6.60 -1.69
C PRO A 50 -11.29 -6.50 -0.32
N TYR A 51 -10.63 -5.94 0.71
CA TYR A 51 -11.24 -5.71 2.03
C TYR A 51 -12.38 -4.67 2.00
N LEU A 52 -12.41 -3.81 0.97
CA LEU A 52 -13.36 -2.72 0.80
C LEU A 52 -14.63 -3.15 0.04
N THR A 53 -14.77 -4.45 -0.25
CA THR A 53 -15.96 -5.01 -0.89
C THR A 53 -17.16 -4.96 0.07
N LEU A 54 -17.90 -3.84 0.05
CA LEU A 54 -19.02 -3.60 0.97
C LEU A 54 -20.35 -4.25 0.55
N LYS A 55 -20.51 -4.62 -0.73
CA LYS A 55 -21.79 -5.11 -1.27
C LYS A 55 -21.62 -6.20 -2.31
N LEU A 56 -21.32 -7.44 -1.91
CA LEU A 56 -21.44 -8.59 -2.83
C LEU A 56 -21.80 -9.90 -2.13
N PHE A 57 -22.54 -10.75 -2.85
CA PHE A 57 -22.49 -12.20 -2.67
C PHE A 57 -21.05 -12.66 -2.87
N GLY A 58 -20.55 -13.56 -2.02
CA GLY A 58 -19.16 -14.03 -2.12
C GLY A 58 -18.13 -13.10 -1.48
N ARG A 59 -18.55 -12.24 -0.53
CA ARG A 59 -17.66 -11.27 0.16
C ARG A 59 -16.45 -11.95 0.78
N ASN A 60 -16.63 -13.12 1.38
CA ASN A 60 -15.54 -13.85 2.03
C ASN A 60 -14.49 -14.28 0.99
N GLU A 61 -14.94 -14.82 -0.13
CA GLU A 61 -14.11 -15.31 -1.23
C GLU A 61 -13.39 -14.18 -1.96
N GLN A 62 -13.93 -12.95 -1.93
CA GLN A 62 -13.24 -11.77 -2.45
C GLN A 62 -12.25 -11.21 -1.44
N THR A 63 -12.55 -11.22 -0.13
CA THR A 63 -11.59 -10.79 0.89
C THR A 63 -10.35 -11.69 0.98
N GLU A 64 -10.48 -12.98 0.64
CA GLU A 64 -9.34 -13.90 0.54
C GLU A 64 -8.26 -13.43 -0.44
N TRP A 65 -8.62 -12.66 -1.49
CA TRP A 65 -7.63 -12.09 -2.40
C TRP A 65 -6.70 -11.09 -1.73
N ALA A 66 -7.16 -10.38 -0.70
CA ALA A 66 -6.29 -9.56 0.10
C ALA A 66 -5.33 -10.44 0.92
N ASP A 67 -5.82 -11.51 1.56
CA ASP A 67 -4.96 -12.44 2.30
C ASP A 67 -3.93 -13.12 1.38
N TYR A 68 -4.27 -13.43 0.13
CA TYR A 68 -3.31 -13.94 -0.86
C TYR A 68 -2.20 -12.94 -1.20
N MET A 69 -2.48 -11.63 -1.15
CA MET A 69 -1.50 -10.57 -1.41
C MET A 69 -0.66 -10.22 -0.17
N HIS A 70 -1.26 -10.25 1.03
CA HIS A 70 -0.61 -9.87 2.29
C HIS A 70 0.10 -11.04 2.97
N LEU A 71 -0.49 -12.22 2.94
CA LEU A 71 0.02 -13.36 3.68
C LEU A 71 0.70 -14.36 2.76
N GLY A 72 0.17 -14.65 1.59
CA GLY A 72 0.58 -15.81 0.79
C GLY A 72 1.92 -15.68 0.02
N GLU A 73 1.87 -15.91 -1.28
CA GLU A 73 2.99 -15.95 -2.23
C GLU A 73 3.36 -14.55 -2.76
N THR A 74 3.59 -13.57 -1.87
CA THR A 74 3.82 -12.16 -2.23
C THR A 74 4.92 -11.99 -3.29
N LYS A 75 6.03 -12.73 -3.19
CA LYS A 75 7.09 -12.76 -4.22
C LYS A 75 6.56 -13.18 -5.59
N ARG A 76 5.70 -14.21 -5.64
CA ARG A 76 5.17 -14.76 -6.88
C ARG A 76 4.25 -13.74 -7.55
N ILE A 77 3.41 -13.05 -6.78
CA ILE A 77 2.56 -11.97 -7.28
C ILE A 77 3.42 -10.83 -7.83
N VAL A 78 4.39 -10.33 -7.06
CA VAL A 78 5.28 -9.24 -7.49
C VAL A 78 6.04 -9.60 -8.77
N LYS A 79 6.60 -10.82 -8.84
CA LYS A 79 7.26 -11.31 -10.07
C LYS A 79 6.29 -11.37 -11.24
N ALA A 80 5.07 -11.86 -11.04
CA ALA A 80 4.07 -11.91 -12.10
C ALA A 80 3.69 -10.50 -12.56
N LEU A 81 3.49 -9.54 -11.65
CA LEU A 81 3.22 -8.13 -11.98
C LEU A 81 4.35 -7.50 -12.80
N ILE A 82 5.60 -7.76 -12.43
CA ILE A 82 6.79 -7.34 -13.19
C ILE A 82 6.73 -7.92 -14.60
N GLU A 83 6.59 -9.24 -14.74
CA GLU A 83 6.57 -9.90 -16.05
C GLU A 83 5.41 -9.45 -16.94
N LYS A 84 4.20 -9.27 -16.38
CA LYS A 84 3.05 -8.74 -17.13
C LYS A 84 3.28 -7.30 -17.58
N THR A 85 3.91 -6.47 -16.76
CA THR A 85 4.25 -5.08 -17.10
C THR A 85 5.35 -5.03 -18.17
N LYS A 86 6.38 -5.87 -18.05
CA LYS A 86 7.47 -6.00 -19.04
C LYS A 86 6.98 -6.36 -20.44
N ALA A 87 5.95 -7.20 -20.51
CA ALA A 87 5.36 -7.67 -21.77
C ALA A 87 4.46 -6.63 -22.48
N LEU A 88 4.20 -5.47 -21.87
CA LEU A 88 3.46 -4.39 -22.50
C LEU A 88 4.31 -3.65 -23.55
N SER A 89 3.63 -2.92 -24.44
CA SER A 89 4.30 -1.91 -25.28
C SER A 89 4.99 -0.85 -24.40
N ASP A 90 6.05 -0.21 -24.89
CA ASP A 90 6.81 0.76 -24.09
C ASP A 90 5.95 1.89 -23.51
N GLU A 91 4.94 2.36 -24.26
CA GLU A 91 3.98 3.35 -23.80
C GLU A 91 3.12 2.83 -22.62
N ASN A 92 2.51 1.65 -22.76
CA ASN A 92 1.69 1.06 -21.70
C ASN A 92 2.54 0.63 -20.50
N LYS A 93 3.78 0.20 -20.73
CA LYS A 93 4.76 -0.12 -19.69
C LYS A 93 5.08 1.11 -18.85
N LEU A 94 5.40 2.24 -19.50
CA LEU A 94 5.63 3.51 -18.81
C LEU A 94 4.39 4.01 -18.06
N PHE A 95 3.20 3.80 -18.63
CA PHE A 95 1.93 4.16 -17.98
C PHE A 95 1.61 3.30 -16.76
N VAL A 96 1.78 1.98 -16.83
CA VAL A 96 1.48 1.06 -15.71
C VAL A 96 2.53 1.14 -14.60
N PHE A 97 3.78 1.49 -14.94
CA PHE A 97 4.89 1.46 -13.99
C PHE A 97 4.66 2.29 -12.71
N PRO A 98 4.16 3.54 -12.74
CA PRO A 98 3.81 4.28 -11.52
C PRO A 98 2.80 3.55 -10.62
N TRP A 99 1.79 2.88 -11.19
CA TRP A 99 0.87 2.06 -10.41
C TRP A 99 1.57 0.87 -9.77
N LEU A 100 2.43 0.17 -10.52
CA LEU A 100 3.22 -0.93 -9.96
C LEU A 100 4.19 -0.44 -8.86
N ALA A 101 4.79 0.74 -9.03
CA ALA A 101 5.63 1.37 -8.00
C ALA A 101 4.81 1.69 -6.74
N GLY A 102 3.56 2.15 -6.89
CA GLY A 102 2.61 2.28 -5.80
C GLY A 102 2.34 0.96 -5.08
N TYR A 103 2.05 -0.10 -5.83
CA TYR A 103 1.82 -1.45 -5.28
C TYR A 103 3.03 -1.95 -4.48
N ILE A 104 4.25 -1.75 -5.00
CA ILE A 104 5.48 -2.08 -4.27
C ILE A 104 5.67 -1.19 -3.04
N SER A 105 5.23 0.07 -3.08
CA SER A 105 5.32 0.96 -1.92
C SER A 105 4.50 0.43 -0.74
N HIS A 106 3.30 -0.10 -1.02
CA HIS A 106 2.48 -0.77 -0.01
C HIS A 106 3.22 -1.97 0.59
N VAL A 107 3.64 -2.92 -0.25
CA VAL A 107 4.34 -4.13 0.20
C VAL A 107 5.55 -3.79 1.08
N ILE A 108 6.34 -2.81 0.68
CA ILE A 108 7.56 -2.44 1.42
C ILE A 108 7.25 -1.62 2.67
N ALA A 109 6.19 -0.81 2.67
CA ALA A 109 5.72 -0.11 3.87
C ALA A 109 5.31 -1.12 4.95
N ASP A 110 4.49 -2.11 4.61
CA ASP A 110 4.04 -3.15 5.54
C ASP A 110 5.21 -3.92 6.14
N VAL A 111 6.11 -4.42 5.29
CA VAL A 111 7.28 -5.19 5.72
C VAL A 111 8.22 -4.37 6.60
N THR A 112 8.19 -3.05 6.47
CA THR A 112 8.98 -2.16 7.32
C THR A 112 8.23 -1.83 8.62
N ILE A 113 6.96 -1.45 8.56
CA ILE A 113 6.22 -0.85 9.68
C ILE A 113 5.57 -1.91 10.58
N HIS A 114 4.94 -2.94 10.03
CA HIS A 114 4.22 -3.94 10.83
C HIS A 114 5.10 -4.72 11.83
N PRO A 115 6.40 -4.98 11.58
CA PRO A 115 7.31 -5.44 12.64
C PRO A 115 7.26 -4.61 13.93
N VAL A 116 7.17 -3.28 13.81
CA VAL A 116 7.10 -2.35 14.95
C VAL A 116 5.74 -2.42 15.62
N VAL A 117 4.66 -2.51 14.83
CA VAL A 117 3.31 -2.71 15.36
C VAL A 117 3.25 -4.02 16.17
N GLU A 118 3.80 -5.11 15.63
CA GLU A 118 3.87 -6.40 16.31
C GLU A 118 4.71 -6.32 17.60
N CYS A 119 5.85 -5.62 17.61
CA CYS A 119 6.60 -5.35 18.84
C CYS A 119 5.74 -4.60 19.89
N ARG A 120 4.91 -3.65 19.46
CA ARG A 120 4.12 -2.80 20.35
C ARG A 120 2.90 -3.49 20.95
N VAL A 121 2.20 -4.31 20.16
CA VAL A 121 0.88 -4.87 20.53
C VAL A 121 0.78 -6.40 20.44
N GLY A 122 1.87 -7.09 20.07
CA GLY A 122 1.90 -8.54 19.87
C GLY A 122 1.45 -8.96 18.46
N PRO A 123 1.41 -10.28 18.17
CA PRO A 123 1.06 -10.79 16.84
C PRO A 123 -0.36 -10.40 16.44
N TYR A 124 -0.61 -10.17 15.15
CA TYR A 124 -1.92 -9.71 14.65
C TYR A 124 -3.07 -10.63 15.10
N ALA A 125 -2.91 -11.95 14.94
CA ALA A 125 -3.92 -12.93 15.36
C ALA A 125 -4.20 -12.84 16.87
N GLY A 126 -5.44 -12.47 17.23
CA GLY A 126 -5.88 -12.25 18.60
C GLY A 126 -5.61 -10.86 19.17
N ASN A 127 -4.92 -9.96 18.43
CA ASN A 127 -4.68 -8.57 18.80
C ASN A 127 -5.16 -7.57 17.73
N GLU A 128 -6.10 -7.97 16.86
CA GLU A 128 -6.53 -7.21 15.67
C GLU A 128 -7.04 -5.80 16.03
N LYS A 129 -7.71 -5.67 17.18
CA LYS A 129 -8.16 -4.37 17.69
C LYS A 129 -6.99 -3.49 18.15
N ALA A 130 -5.99 -4.08 18.80
CA ALA A 130 -4.84 -3.34 19.31
C ALA A 130 -3.94 -2.88 18.16
N HIS A 131 -3.72 -3.74 17.16
CA HIS A 131 -3.10 -3.37 15.87
C HIS A 131 -3.82 -2.17 15.27
N ARG A 132 -5.14 -2.28 15.14
CA ARG A 132 -5.94 -1.22 14.53
C ARG A 132 -5.80 0.13 15.23
N ILE A 133 -5.79 0.13 16.57
CA ILE A 133 -5.61 1.36 17.36
C ILE A 133 -4.20 1.94 17.16
N CYS A 134 -3.16 1.11 17.17
CA CYS A 134 -1.78 1.52 16.94
C CYS A 134 -1.63 2.18 15.57
N GLU A 135 -2.07 1.49 14.52
CA GLU A 135 -2.01 1.93 13.12
C GLU A 135 -2.81 3.22 12.89
N MET A 136 -4.02 3.35 13.45
CA MET A 136 -4.82 4.58 13.32
C MET A 136 -4.14 5.80 13.96
N ASN A 137 -3.45 5.63 15.09
CA ASN A 137 -2.71 6.74 15.72
C ASN A 137 -1.50 7.14 14.86
N GLN A 138 -0.77 6.16 14.35
CA GLN A 138 0.37 6.34 13.47
C GLN A 138 -0.03 7.01 12.14
N ASP A 139 -1.12 6.54 11.52
CA ASP A 139 -1.73 7.13 10.34
C ASP A 139 -2.12 8.58 10.57
N THR A 140 -2.92 8.87 11.60
CA THR A 140 -3.35 10.25 11.90
C THR A 140 -2.13 11.14 12.11
N TYR A 141 -1.13 10.68 12.88
CA TYR A 141 0.08 11.46 13.14
C TYR A 141 0.83 11.78 11.85
N ILE A 142 1.21 10.77 11.07
CA ILE A 142 2.05 10.94 9.90
C ILE A 142 1.34 11.70 8.79
N TRP A 143 0.02 11.53 8.71
CA TRP A 143 -0.85 12.27 7.82
C TRP A 143 -0.63 13.77 8.00
N PHE A 144 -0.73 14.27 9.23
CA PHE A 144 -0.58 15.71 9.50
C PHE A 144 0.87 16.18 9.46
N GLU A 145 1.80 15.40 10.01
CA GLU A 145 3.18 15.84 10.19
C GLU A 145 4.00 15.78 8.90
N ARG A 146 3.75 14.80 8.02
CA ARG A 146 4.59 14.57 6.83
C ARG A 146 3.98 15.02 5.53
N THR A 147 2.66 14.98 5.39
CA THR A 147 2.03 15.48 4.15
C THR A 147 1.78 16.99 4.23
N GLY A 148 1.56 17.55 5.42
CA GLY A 148 1.21 18.96 5.62
C GLY A 148 -0.15 19.35 5.01
N LEU A 149 -0.96 18.36 4.60
CA LEU A 149 -2.25 18.53 3.95
C LEU A 149 -3.34 18.33 5.03
N GLY A 150 -3.99 19.41 5.46
CA GLY A 150 -5.05 19.37 6.48
C GLY A 150 -6.30 18.54 6.08
N GLU A 151 -7.33 18.53 6.94
CA GLU A 151 -8.47 17.60 6.87
C GLU A 151 -9.49 17.79 5.70
N PRO A 152 -9.93 19.00 5.30
CA PRO A 152 -11.16 19.11 4.50
C PRO A 152 -11.00 18.92 2.98
N GLY A 153 -9.83 19.21 2.41
CA GLY A 153 -9.60 19.17 0.95
C GLY A 153 -9.02 17.86 0.43
N TYR A 154 -8.74 16.90 1.32
CA TYR A 154 -7.96 15.72 0.97
C TYR A 154 -8.83 14.51 0.57
N CYS A 155 -10.04 14.32 1.11
CA CYS A 155 -10.97 13.27 0.63
C CYS A 155 -11.21 13.40 -0.87
N GLU A 156 -11.56 14.62 -1.29
CA GLU A 156 -11.85 14.98 -2.68
C GLU A 156 -10.63 14.69 -3.55
N ARG A 157 -9.46 15.18 -3.12
CA ARG A 157 -8.20 14.90 -3.83
C ARG A 157 -7.86 13.41 -3.89
N ILE A 158 -8.05 12.63 -2.82
CA ILE A 158 -7.83 11.17 -2.87
C ILE A 158 -8.79 10.55 -3.89
N SER A 159 -10.09 10.83 -3.82
CA SER A 159 -11.04 10.19 -4.72
C SER A 159 -10.80 10.60 -6.17
N GLU A 160 -10.56 11.89 -6.42
CA GLU A 160 -10.18 12.42 -7.73
C GLU A 160 -8.92 11.73 -8.25
N ASN A 161 -7.89 11.59 -7.42
CA ASN A 161 -6.66 10.92 -7.83
C ASN A 161 -6.89 9.44 -8.16
N LEU A 162 -7.56 8.71 -7.28
CA LEU A 162 -7.76 7.28 -7.43
C LEU A 162 -8.70 6.92 -8.59
N THR A 163 -9.54 7.86 -9.04
CA THR A 163 -10.43 7.70 -10.19
C THR A 163 -9.96 8.44 -11.45
N LYS A 164 -8.84 9.19 -11.38
CA LYS A 164 -8.34 10.03 -12.49
C LYS A 164 -8.16 9.28 -13.80
N TYR A 165 -7.79 8.01 -13.73
CA TYR A 165 -7.48 7.16 -14.88
C TYR A 165 -8.56 6.13 -15.19
N ASP A 166 -9.74 6.26 -14.59
CA ASP A 166 -10.91 5.47 -14.94
C ASP A 166 -11.31 5.74 -16.39
N VAL A 167 -11.84 4.70 -17.04
CA VAL A 167 -12.33 4.77 -18.43
C VAL A 167 -13.80 4.43 -18.41
N ASP A 168 -14.65 5.36 -18.84
CA ASP A 168 -16.11 5.24 -18.77
C ASP A 168 -16.60 4.90 -17.35
N GLU A 169 -16.04 5.56 -16.34
CA GLU A 169 -16.31 5.36 -14.90
C GLU A 169 -15.95 3.95 -14.37
N LYS A 170 -15.09 3.23 -15.07
CA LYS A 170 -14.61 1.90 -14.69
C LYS A 170 -13.12 1.87 -14.44
N PHE A 171 -12.67 0.88 -13.68
CA PHE A 171 -11.26 0.71 -13.38
C PHE A 171 -10.44 0.59 -14.68
N ASN A 172 -9.26 1.21 -14.69
CA ASN A 172 -8.45 1.29 -15.90
C ASN A 172 -8.17 -0.11 -16.50
N PRO A 173 -8.57 -0.39 -17.76
CA PRO A 173 -8.52 -1.74 -18.31
C PRO A 173 -7.10 -2.28 -18.53
N THR A 174 -6.12 -1.39 -18.76
CA THR A 174 -4.72 -1.81 -18.90
C THR A 174 -4.18 -2.31 -17.57
N ILE A 175 -4.43 -1.56 -16.48
CA ILE A 175 -4.01 -1.94 -15.12
C ILE A 175 -4.77 -3.20 -14.69
N GLN A 176 -6.09 -3.24 -14.90
CA GLN A 176 -6.92 -4.40 -14.58
C GLN A 176 -6.40 -5.69 -15.21
N LYS A 177 -6.02 -5.62 -16.50
CA LYS A 177 -5.50 -6.77 -17.24
C LYS A 177 -4.17 -7.26 -16.66
N VAL A 178 -3.26 -6.33 -16.34
CA VAL A 178 -1.97 -6.67 -15.71
C VAL A 178 -2.18 -7.34 -14.36
N TRP A 179 -3.00 -6.73 -13.51
CA TRP A 179 -3.24 -7.20 -12.16
C TRP A 179 -3.96 -8.55 -12.13
N SER A 180 -5.06 -8.68 -12.88
CA SER A 180 -5.81 -9.94 -12.99
C SER A 180 -4.93 -11.08 -13.55
N ALA A 181 -4.11 -10.80 -14.56
CA ALA A 181 -3.19 -11.80 -15.10
C ALA A 181 -2.09 -12.20 -14.12
N ALA A 182 -1.59 -11.27 -13.31
CA ALA A 182 -0.61 -11.58 -12.27
C ALA A 182 -1.20 -12.43 -11.14
N LEU A 183 -2.42 -12.12 -10.70
CA LEU A 183 -3.14 -12.92 -9.70
C LEU A 183 -3.41 -14.34 -10.20
N ARG A 184 -3.82 -14.50 -11.46
CA ARG A 184 -4.00 -15.82 -12.09
C ARG A 184 -2.70 -16.63 -12.13
N ASP A 185 -1.59 -16.00 -12.50
CA ASP A 185 -0.29 -16.68 -12.56
C ASP A 185 0.20 -17.08 -11.17
N ALA A 186 -0.11 -16.29 -10.14
CA ALA A 186 0.25 -16.55 -8.76
C ALA A 186 -0.61 -17.64 -8.10
N TYR A 187 -1.91 -17.65 -8.40
CA TYR A 187 -2.91 -18.51 -7.75
C TYR A 187 -3.90 -19.07 -8.78
N PRO A 188 -3.47 -20.00 -9.65
CA PRO A 188 -4.31 -20.47 -10.75
C PRO A 188 -5.54 -21.24 -10.26
N GLU A 189 -5.41 -22.05 -9.19
CA GLU A 189 -6.50 -22.86 -8.66
C GLU A 189 -7.57 -21.98 -7.99
N GLU A 190 -7.14 -21.02 -7.17
CA GLU A 190 -8.01 -20.06 -6.49
C GLU A 190 -8.67 -19.12 -7.50
N PHE A 191 -7.94 -18.71 -8.54
CA PHE A 191 -8.49 -17.92 -9.65
C PHE A 191 -9.60 -18.67 -10.40
N GLU A 192 -9.46 -19.98 -10.62
CA GLU A 192 -10.50 -20.78 -11.25
C GLU A 192 -11.75 -20.94 -10.36
N GLN A 193 -11.56 -21.05 -9.04
CA GLN A 193 -12.65 -21.22 -8.09
C GLN A 193 -13.41 -19.92 -7.80
N SER A 194 -12.69 -18.83 -7.57
CA SER A 194 -13.22 -17.51 -7.25
C SER A 194 -12.37 -16.42 -7.91
N PRO A 195 -12.63 -16.09 -9.19
CA PRO A 195 -11.89 -15.05 -9.88
C PRO A 195 -11.95 -13.70 -9.13
N PRO A 196 -10.85 -12.92 -9.12
CA PRO A 196 -10.82 -11.61 -8.50
C PRO A 196 -11.72 -10.63 -9.27
N ASN A 197 -12.62 -9.95 -8.56
CA ASN A 197 -13.50 -8.94 -9.13
C ASN A 197 -12.95 -7.53 -8.86
N ILE A 198 -11.83 -7.19 -9.51
CA ILE A 198 -11.13 -5.91 -9.36
C ILE A 198 -12.06 -4.71 -9.56
N GLU A 199 -12.98 -4.79 -10.53
CA GLU A 199 -13.95 -3.72 -10.78
C GLU A 199 -14.85 -3.50 -9.56
N SER A 200 -15.39 -4.57 -8.98
CA SER A 200 -16.22 -4.43 -7.79
C SER A 200 -15.43 -3.96 -6.58
N TRP A 201 -14.14 -4.28 -6.47
CA TRP A 201 -13.31 -3.76 -5.39
C TRP A 201 -13.13 -2.23 -5.55
N HIS A 202 -12.87 -1.77 -6.78
CA HIS A 202 -12.78 -0.35 -7.12
C HIS A 202 -14.11 0.39 -6.90
N ASP A 203 -15.24 -0.20 -7.28
CA ASP A 203 -16.57 0.34 -6.99
C ASP A 203 -16.83 0.43 -5.48
N GLY A 204 -16.43 -0.59 -4.72
CA GLY A 204 -16.48 -0.57 -3.25
C GLY A 204 -15.73 0.62 -2.68
N PHE A 205 -14.52 0.84 -3.17
CA PHE A 205 -13.69 1.99 -2.81
C PHE A 205 -14.36 3.33 -3.18
N ARG A 206 -14.83 3.50 -4.42
CA ARG A 206 -15.51 4.73 -4.89
C ARG A 206 -16.71 5.09 -4.02
N ASN A 207 -17.49 4.09 -3.61
CA ASN A 207 -18.64 4.30 -2.72
C ASN A 207 -18.20 4.80 -1.33
N ILE A 208 -17.10 4.26 -0.78
CA ILE A 208 -16.53 4.68 0.50
C ILE A 208 -16.07 6.14 0.41
N THR A 209 -15.30 6.50 -0.62
CA THR A 209 -14.78 7.87 -0.76
C THR A 209 -15.87 8.89 -1.08
N GLY A 210 -16.82 8.56 -1.94
CA GLY A 210 -17.94 9.46 -2.24
C GLY A 210 -18.79 9.78 -1.00
N THR A 211 -18.98 8.80 -0.11
CA THR A 211 -19.67 9.04 1.17
C THR A 211 -18.83 9.93 2.11
N ALA A 212 -17.50 9.78 2.11
CA ALA A 212 -16.62 10.61 2.93
C ALA A 212 -16.55 12.08 2.46
N GLU A 213 -16.55 12.31 1.14
CA GLU A 213 -16.58 13.64 0.52
C GLU A 213 -17.81 14.45 0.92
N GLU A 214 -19.00 13.83 0.91
CA GLU A 214 -20.26 14.46 1.29
C GLU A 214 -20.26 14.99 2.74
N THR A 215 -19.35 14.50 3.59
CA THR A 215 -19.24 14.90 5.01
C THR A 215 -18.11 15.88 5.32
N HIS A 216 -17.24 16.18 4.35
CA HIS A 216 -16.07 17.06 4.46
C HIS A 216 -15.11 16.80 5.66
N LYS A 217 -15.21 15.63 6.29
CA LYS A 217 -14.47 15.30 7.52
C LYS A 217 -13.98 13.85 7.46
N LEU A 218 -12.87 13.62 6.74
CA LEU A 218 -12.32 12.28 6.46
C LEU A 218 -12.17 11.42 7.73
N PHE A 219 -11.47 11.96 8.72
CA PHE A 219 -11.19 11.25 9.97
C PHE A 219 -12.43 11.12 10.85
N GLU A 220 -13.33 12.12 10.85
CA GLU A 220 -14.58 12.01 11.58
C GLU A 220 -15.52 11.00 10.92
N TRP A 221 -15.58 10.91 9.59
CA TRP A 221 -16.36 9.91 8.88
C TRP A 221 -15.77 8.51 9.00
N ALA A 222 -14.45 8.36 8.82
CA ALA A 222 -13.74 7.11 9.06
C ALA A 222 -13.93 6.65 10.51
N ARG A 223 -14.03 7.61 11.46
CA ARG A 223 -14.43 7.36 12.85
C ARG A 223 -15.86 6.84 12.97
N HIS A 224 -16.83 7.39 12.24
CA HIS A 224 -18.23 6.95 12.26
C HIS A 224 -18.47 5.56 11.62
N VAL A 225 -17.78 5.24 10.53
CA VAL A 225 -17.86 3.91 9.87
C VAL A 225 -17.15 2.82 10.70
N ALA A 226 -16.10 3.19 11.43
CA ALA A 226 -15.36 2.26 12.27
C ALA A 226 -15.96 2.05 13.68
N VAL A 227 -17.04 2.75 14.07
CA VAL A 227 -17.72 2.57 15.38
C VAL A 227 -18.25 1.14 15.52
N ASP A 228 -18.78 0.54 14.45
CA ASP A 228 -19.24 -0.85 14.47
C ASP A 228 -18.09 -1.87 14.58
N SER A 229 -16.83 -1.41 14.46
CA SER A 229 -15.60 -2.19 14.66
C SER A 229 -14.83 -1.80 15.94
N GLY A 230 -15.36 -0.88 16.75
CA GLY A 230 -14.90 -0.61 18.10
C GLY A 230 -13.74 0.37 18.28
N SER A 231 -13.31 1.13 17.26
CA SER A 231 -12.42 2.31 17.37
C SER A 231 -12.43 3.12 16.07
N GLY A 232 -12.60 4.44 16.15
CA GLY A 232 -12.42 5.36 15.03
C GLY A 232 -11.04 6.02 15.04
N TYR A 233 -10.60 6.55 13.89
CA TYR A 233 -9.33 7.30 13.85
C TYR A 233 -9.34 8.45 14.89
N PRO A 234 -8.23 8.69 15.60
CA PRO A 234 -8.11 9.85 16.49
C PRO A 234 -8.12 11.14 15.67
N LEU A 235 -8.63 12.23 16.26
CA LEU A 235 -8.34 13.58 15.77
C LEU A 235 -6.86 13.88 15.96
N ARG A 236 -6.34 14.90 15.28
CA ARG A 236 -4.92 15.30 15.41
C ARG A 236 -4.52 15.52 16.87
N GLU A 237 -5.35 16.19 17.64
CA GLU A 237 -5.12 16.49 19.05
C GLU A 237 -5.34 15.29 20.00
N GLU A 238 -5.92 14.20 19.49
CA GLU A 238 -6.20 12.98 20.24
C GLU A 238 -5.19 11.86 19.96
N VAL A 239 -4.19 12.11 19.11
CA VAL A 239 -3.10 11.16 18.84
C VAL A 239 -2.43 10.78 20.16
N ASP A 240 -2.43 9.48 20.46
CA ASP A 240 -1.69 8.90 21.58
C ASP A 240 -0.23 8.73 21.18
N PHE A 241 0.59 9.66 21.68
CA PHE A 241 2.03 9.72 21.43
C PHE A 241 2.82 8.51 21.97
N THR A 242 2.21 7.61 22.75
CA THR A 242 2.83 6.32 23.11
C THR A 242 2.87 5.34 21.94
N TYR A 243 2.15 5.61 20.84
CA TYR A 243 2.28 4.91 19.56
C TYR A 243 3.23 5.62 18.58
N ILE A 244 3.85 6.73 19.00
CA ILE A 244 4.71 7.58 18.17
C ILE A 244 6.16 7.61 18.68
N HIS A 245 6.37 7.79 19.99
CA HIS A 245 7.73 7.97 20.54
C HIS A 245 8.29 6.70 21.17
N ASN A 246 9.60 6.50 21.01
CA ASN A 246 10.40 5.46 21.65
C ASN A 246 9.79 4.06 21.50
N LEU A 247 9.38 3.71 20.29
CA LEU A 247 8.77 2.43 19.95
C LEU A 247 9.83 1.35 19.93
N GLU A 248 9.52 0.20 20.52
CA GLU A 248 10.34 -1.00 20.36
C GLU A 248 10.31 -1.45 18.89
N THR A 249 11.49 -1.72 18.32
CA THR A 249 11.63 -2.23 16.95
C THR A 249 12.51 -3.49 16.95
N PRO A 250 12.62 -4.21 15.83
CA PRO A 250 13.47 -5.39 15.72
C PRO A 250 14.96 -5.17 16.07
N VAL A 251 15.46 -3.93 16.00
CA VAL A 251 16.90 -3.63 16.21
C VAL A 251 17.13 -2.73 17.43
N SER A 252 16.42 -1.62 17.53
CA SER A 252 16.58 -0.63 18.61
C SER A 252 15.35 0.27 18.70
N ASN A 253 15.12 0.90 19.85
CA ASN A 253 14.00 1.82 19.95
C ASN A 253 14.13 3.00 18.99
N LYS A 254 13.01 3.39 18.36
CA LYS A 254 12.94 4.49 17.40
C LYS A 254 11.63 5.27 17.55
N ASP A 255 11.66 6.55 17.22
CA ASP A 255 10.42 7.30 17.01
C ASP A 255 9.80 6.91 15.66
N TYR A 256 8.48 7.06 15.54
CA TYR A 256 7.74 6.67 14.35
C TYR A 256 8.18 7.44 13.10
N ASP A 257 8.65 8.68 13.23
CA ASP A 257 9.26 9.43 12.13
C ASP A 257 10.50 8.73 11.56
N GLU A 258 11.35 8.16 12.41
CA GLU A 258 12.55 7.42 11.96
C GLU A 258 12.17 6.11 11.27
N ILE A 259 11.12 5.44 11.75
CA ILE A 259 10.57 4.22 11.14
C ILE A 259 9.94 4.53 9.79
N PHE A 260 9.22 5.65 9.69
CA PHE A 260 8.64 6.12 8.45
C PHE A 260 9.72 6.52 7.42
N ASP A 261 10.77 7.21 7.85
CA ASP A 261 11.92 7.53 7.00
C ASP A 261 12.60 6.28 6.45
N LEU A 262 12.79 5.27 7.31
CA LEU A 262 13.28 3.96 6.90
C LEU A 262 12.36 3.32 5.84
N ALA A 263 11.04 3.36 6.03
CA ALA A 263 10.09 2.83 5.06
C ALA A 263 10.19 3.57 3.72
N VAL A 264 10.30 4.90 3.73
CA VAL A 264 10.49 5.72 2.53
C VAL A 264 11.80 5.35 1.80
N ASP A 265 12.90 5.17 2.52
CA ASP A 265 14.20 4.83 1.93
C ASP A 265 14.21 3.40 1.38
N ASN A 266 13.56 2.46 2.06
CA ASN A 266 13.32 1.11 1.54
C ASN A 266 12.48 1.16 0.26
N VAL A 267 11.36 1.90 0.25
CA VAL A 267 10.50 2.04 -0.94
C VAL A 267 11.30 2.57 -2.14
N ARG A 268 12.11 3.62 -1.93
CA ARG A 268 12.98 4.18 -2.96
C ARG A 268 13.96 3.16 -3.51
N THR A 269 14.62 2.42 -2.63
CA THR A 269 15.54 1.34 -3.02
C THR A 269 14.83 0.27 -3.85
N TYR A 270 13.63 -0.13 -3.44
CA TYR A 270 12.83 -1.12 -4.15
C TYR A 270 12.24 -0.61 -5.46
N TRP A 271 12.03 0.71 -5.62
CA TRP A 271 11.71 1.30 -6.91
C TRP A 271 12.87 1.22 -7.91
N GLU A 272 14.12 1.30 -7.45
CA GLU A 272 15.28 1.09 -8.32
C GLU A 272 15.34 -0.36 -8.82
N PHE A 273 15.17 -1.32 -7.90
CA PHE A 273 15.09 -2.73 -8.25
C PHE A 273 13.93 -3.02 -9.20
N LEU A 274 12.77 -2.43 -8.94
CA LEU A 274 11.60 -2.56 -9.79
C LEU A 274 11.84 -1.99 -11.20
N ALA A 275 12.43 -0.79 -11.29
CA ALA A 275 12.75 -0.17 -12.57
C ALA A 275 13.74 -1.03 -13.37
N ALA A 276 14.81 -1.50 -12.72
CA ALA A 276 15.79 -2.38 -13.37
C ALA A 276 15.12 -3.68 -13.85
N ALA A 277 14.27 -4.31 -13.03
CA ALA A 277 13.57 -5.53 -13.42
C ALA A 277 12.63 -5.32 -14.62
N VAL A 278 11.92 -4.18 -14.68
CA VAL A 278 10.91 -3.89 -15.72
C VAL A 278 11.53 -3.37 -17.02
N PHE A 279 12.58 -2.54 -16.94
CA PHE A 279 13.12 -1.84 -18.11
C PHE A 279 14.47 -2.39 -18.59
N ASP A 280 15.23 -3.07 -17.73
CA ASP A 280 16.61 -3.47 -18.01
C ASP A 280 16.87 -4.98 -17.78
N ASP A 281 15.82 -5.80 -17.71
CA ASP A 281 15.88 -7.24 -17.41
C ASP A 281 16.68 -7.57 -16.12
N GLY A 282 16.61 -6.67 -15.14
CA GLY A 282 17.22 -6.83 -13.83
C GLY A 282 16.69 -8.04 -13.05
N ASP A 283 17.49 -8.49 -12.09
CA ASP A 283 17.13 -9.58 -11.18
C ASP A 283 15.91 -9.20 -10.32
N THR A 284 15.16 -10.22 -9.88
CA THR A 284 13.98 -10.10 -9.00
C THR A 284 14.19 -10.81 -7.66
N SER A 285 15.43 -11.22 -7.33
CA SER A 285 15.73 -11.97 -6.10
C SER A 285 15.58 -11.17 -4.81
N MET A 286 15.60 -9.84 -4.86
CA MET A 286 15.38 -8.93 -3.74
C MET A 286 13.94 -8.94 -3.24
N PHE A 287 12.97 -9.29 -4.10
CA PHE A 287 11.59 -9.50 -3.71
C PHE A 287 11.46 -10.87 -3.04
N LYS A 288 10.89 -10.91 -1.84
CA LYS A 288 10.82 -12.12 -0.99
C LYS A 288 9.38 -12.53 -0.69
N HIS A 289 9.20 -13.71 -0.10
CA HIS A 289 7.89 -14.21 0.32
C HIS A 289 7.57 -13.63 1.70
N TRP A 290 7.43 -12.30 1.77
CA TRP A 290 7.13 -11.64 3.03
C TRP A 290 5.70 -11.93 3.47
N ASN A 291 5.53 -12.17 4.76
CA ASN A 291 4.26 -11.96 5.42
C ASN A 291 4.16 -10.47 5.76
N LEU A 292 3.18 -9.78 5.18
CA LEU A 292 3.03 -8.34 5.33
C LEU A 292 2.61 -7.97 6.76
N ASP A 293 1.90 -8.82 7.51
CA ASP A 293 1.49 -8.54 8.90
C ASP A 293 2.66 -8.43 9.89
N ASN A 294 3.84 -8.94 9.54
CA ASN A 294 4.97 -8.98 10.48
C ASN A 294 6.35 -8.77 9.84
N GLY A 295 6.40 -8.53 8.52
CA GLY A 295 7.59 -8.30 7.74
C GLY A 295 8.56 -9.49 7.62
N VAL A 296 8.17 -10.69 8.05
CA VAL A 296 9.04 -11.88 8.00
C VAL A 296 9.05 -12.45 6.59
N ASP A 297 10.25 -12.59 6.01
CA ASP A 297 10.47 -13.42 4.82
C ASP A 297 10.32 -14.90 5.19
N ARG A 298 9.34 -15.59 4.59
CA ARG A 298 9.04 -17.00 4.84
C ARG A 298 10.20 -17.94 4.51
N ASP A 299 11.08 -17.57 3.57
CA ASP A 299 12.21 -18.43 3.19
C ASP A 299 13.31 -18.40 4.26
N SER A 300 13.63 -17.22 4.80
CA SER A 300 14.73 -17.03 5.76
C SER A 300 14.28 -17.02 7.23
N GLY A 301 12.99 -16.78 7.49
CA GLY A 301 12.44 -16.58 8.83
C GLY A 301 12.85 -15.24 9.46
N LYS A 302 13.23 -14.24 8.65
CA LYS A 302 13.79 -12.97 9.13
C LYS A 302 13.04 -11.74 8.62
N GLN A 303 13.09 -10.66 9.38
CA GLN A 303 12.63 -9.33 8.97
C GLN A 303 13.70 -8.64 8.12
N THR A 304 13.78 -9.01 6.84
CA THR A 304 14.92 -8.67 5.97
C THR A 304 15.12 -7.16 5.75
N LEU A 305 14.07 -6.35 5.87
CA LEU A 305 14.18 -4.88 5.76
C LEU A 305 14.73 -4.21 7.02
N TRP A 306 14.88 -4.98 8.10
CA TRP A 306 15.52 -4.57 9.34
C TRP A 306 16.96 -5.12 9.48
N GLU A 307 17.40 -5.97 8.54
CA GLU A 307 18.77 -6.46 8.51
C GLU A 307 19.71 -5.38 7.92
N ASN A 308 20.72 -4.99 8.69
CA ASN A 308 21.75 -4.00 8.33
C ASN A 308 21.36 -2.52 8.48
N ILE A 309 20.37 -2.21 9.32
CA ILE A 309 20.15 -0.84 9.78
C ILE A 309 21.25 -0.51 10.82
N PRO A 310 22.02 0.57 10.63
CA PRO A 310 23.15 0.92 11.50
C PRO A 310 22.75 1.28 12.94
#